data_AF-A0A9Q4CVT2-F1
#
_entry.id   AF-A0A9Q4CVT2-F1
#
_cell.length_a   1.000
_cell.length_b   1.000
_cell.length_c   1.000
_cell.angle_alpha   90.00
_cell.angle_beta   90.00
_cell.angle_gamma   90.00
#
_symmetry.space_group_name_H-M   'P 1'
#
loop_
_entity.id
_entity.type
_entity.pdbx_description
1 polymer ?
#
loop_
_entity_poly.entity_id
_entity_poly.type
_entity_poly.pdbx_seq_one_letter_code
_entity_poly.pdbx_strand_id
1 'polypeptide(L)' 'MEDFYYLEYSLANEERVLLRFSDMNQRDGCYISLDMYKAQLGPVTLDVLNNICKKFSGERMDGRLEL' A
#
# COMPACT_ATOMS: atom_id res chain seq x y z
N MET A 1 -12.13 -5.18 -19.34
CA MET A 1 -11.56 -5.79 -18.13
C MET A 1 -10.44 -4.87 -17.72
N GLU A 2 -10.60 -4.09 -16.65
CA GLU A 2 -9.49 -3.32 -16.11
C GLU A 2 -8.73 -4.25 -15.16
N ASP A 3 -7.51 -4.60 -15.53
CA ASP A 3 -6.61 -5.34 -14.66
C ASP A 3 -6.13 -4.40 -13.56
N PHE A 4 -6.50 -4.71 -12.32
CA PHE A 4 -5.99 -4.00 -11.14
C PHE A 4 -4.64 -4.58 -10.72
N TYR A 5 -3.77 -3.71 -10.22
CA TYR A 5 -2.49 -4.07 -9.63
C TYR A 5 -2.59 -4.05 -8.12
N TYR A 6 -2.14 -5.13 -7.47
CA TYR A 6 -2.26 -5.29 -6.03
C TYR A 6 -0.90 -5.25 -5.35
N LEU A 7 -0.87 -4.74 -4.12
CA LEU A 7 0.28 -4.74 -3.23
C LEU A 7 -0.14 -5.22 -1.85
N GLU A 8 0.41 -6.35 -1.41
CA GLU A 8 0.36 -6.76 -0.01
C GLU A 8 1.52 -6.08 0.74
N TYR A 9 1.22 -5.42 1.86
CA TYR A 9 2.24 -4.75 2.67
C TYR A 9 2.08 -5.09 4.15
N SER A 10 3.20 -5.35 4.83
CA SER A 10 3.23 -5.60 6.28
C SER A 10 3.53 -4.31 7.03
N LEU A 11 2.57 -3.88 7.85
CA LEU A 11 2.71 -2.75 8.76
C LEU A 11 3.65 -3.10 9.92
N ALA A 12 4.08 -2.08 10.66
CA ALA A 12 4.98 -2.24 11.80
C ALA A 12 4.41 -3.08 12.96
N ASN A 13 3.09 -3.18 13.07
CA ASN A 13 2.38 -4.05 14.02
C ASN A 13 2.18 -5.48 13.48
N GLU A 14 2.86 -5.86 12.39
CA GLU A 14 2.75 -7.15 11.70
C GLU A 14 1.40 -7.40 11.00
N GLU A 15 0.48 -6.42 11.05
CA GLU A 15 -0.76 -6.46 10.28
C GLU A 15 -0.45 -6.37 8.79
N ARG A 16 -1.08 -7.24 7.99
CA ARG A 16 -0.99 -7.21 6.55
C ARG A 16 -2.17 -6.47 5.97
N VAL A 17 -1.90 -5.54 5.05
CA VAL A 17 -2.92 -4.83 4.30
C VAL A 17 -2.77 -5.09 2.82
N LEU A 18 -3.90 -5.07 2.11
CA LEU A 18 -3.94 -5.17 0.65
C LEU A 18 -4.29 -3.81 0.06
N LEU A 19 -3.48 -3.34 -0.88
CA LEU A 19 -3.69 -2.12 -1.63
C LEU A 19 -4.00 -2.46 -3.09
N ARG A 20 -4.89 -1.68 -3.69
CA ARG A 20 -5.30 -1.76 -5.10
C ARG A 20 -4.90 -0.50 -5.84
N PHE A 21 -4.44 -0.66 -7.08
CA PHE A 21 -4.06 0.42 -7.99
C PHE A 21 -4.60 0.12 -9.40
N SER A 22 -4.94 1.18 -10.15
CA SER A 22 -5.30 1.08 -11.57
C SER A 22 -4.09 1.02 -12.50
N ASP A 23 -2.90 1.37 -12.01
CA ASP A 23 -1.67 1.46 -12.80
C ASP A 23 -0.48 0.79 -12.07
N MET A 24 0.35 0.07 -12.83
CA MET A 24 1.49 -0.66 -12.29
C MET A 24 2.57 0.29 -11.72
N ASN A 25 2.82 1.42 -12.37
CA ASN A 25 3.81 2.39 -11.91
C ASN A 25 3.37 3.06 -10.61
N GLN A 26 2.06 3.25 -10.42
CA GLN A 26 1.50 3.70 -9.14
C GLN A 26 1.74 2.68 -8.03
N ARG A 27 1.48 1.39 -8.30
CA ARG A 27 1.75 0.29 -7.35
C ARG A 27 3.22 0.25 -6.96
N ASP A 28 4.12 0.26 -7.94
CA ASP A 28 5.56 0.19 -7.73
C ASP A 28 6.09 1.43 -7.02
N GLY A 29 5.64 2.63 -7.42
CA GLY A 29 6.00 3.88 -6.78
C GLY A 29 5.57 3.94 -5.32
N CYS A 30 4.38 3.42 -5.00
CA CYS A 30 3.90 3.27 -3.63
C CYS A 30 4.80 2.32 -2.83
N TYR A 31 5.10 1.14 -3.36
CA TYR A 31 5.96 0.16 -2.71
C TYR A 31 7.36 0.73 -2.40
N ILE A 32 8.00 1.33 -3.39
CA ILE A 32 9.33 1.95 -3.23
C ILE A 32 9.28 3.05 -2.17
N SER A 33 8.24 3.90 -2.18
CA SER A 33 8.11 5.00 -1.21
C SER A 33 7.92 4.51 0.22
N LEU A 34 7.17 3.41 0.41
CA LEU A 34 6.98 2.78 1.72
C LEU A 34 8.31 2.21 2.25
N ASP A 35 9.07 1.51 1.41
CA ASP A 35 10.36 0.94 1.81
C ASP A 35 11.42 2.02 2.05
N MET A 36 11.43 3.10 1.26
CA MET A 36 12.27 4.27 1.52
C MET A 36 11.93 4.93 2.86
N TYR A 37 10.63 5.14 3.14
CA TYR A 37 10.19 5.67 4.44
C TYR A 37 10.67 4.77 5.58
N LYS A 38 10.46 3.45 5.44
CA LYS A 38 10.87 2.45 6.44
C LYS A 38 12.37 2.51 6.74
N ALA A 39 13.19 2.64 5.70
CA ALA A 39 14.64 2.68 5.81
C ALA A 39 15.17 3.99 6.44
N GLN A 40 14.48 5.12 6.22
CA GLN A 40 15.01 6.44 6.58
C GLN A 40 14.35 7.11 7.79
N LEU A 41 13.05 6.88 7.98
CA LEU A 41 12.22 7.65 8.93
C LEU A 41 11.65 6.77 10.05
N GLY A 42 11.53 5.46 9.84
CA GLY A 42 11.13 4.51 10.87
C GLY A 42 9.91 3.66 10.49
N PRO A 43 9.21 3.08 11.46
CA PRO A 43 8.16 2.08 11.21
C PRO A 43 7.01 2.63 10.35
N VAL A 44 6.53 1.82 9.40
CA VAL A 44 5.34 2.14 8.61
C VAL A 44 4.09 1.74 9.41
N THR A 45 3.41 2.74 9.96
CA THR A 45 2.09 2.60 10.57
C THR A 45 0.99 2.71 9.53
N LEU A 46 -0.26 2.42 9.92
CA LEU A 46 -1.42 2.58 9.04
C LEU A 46 -1.57 4.03 8.53
N ASP A 47 -1.35 5.04 9.39
CA ASP A 47 -1.39 6.44 8.98
C ASP A 47 -0.33 6.79 7.94
N VAL A 48 0.90 6.31 8.14
CA VAL A 48 2.00 6.50 7.17
C VAL A 48 1.64 5.84 5.84
N LEU A 49 1.17 4.60 5.90
CA LEU A 49 0.76 3.85 4.72
C LEU A 49 -0.36 4.57 3.96
N ASN A 50 -1.42 5.02 4.65
CA ASN A 50 -2.52 5.75 4.04
C ASN A 50 -2.05 7.06 3.38
N ASN A 51 -1.17 7.80 4.06
CA ASN A 51 -0.62 9.05 3.52
C ASN A 51 0.25 8.83 2.28
N ILE A 52 1.06 7.79 2.25
CA ILE A 52 1.89 7.45 1.09
C ILE A 52 1.01 6.90 -0.04
N CYS A 53 0.15 5.93 0.25
CA CYS A 53 -0.76 5.28 -0.70
C CYS A 53 -1.62 6.31 -1.46
N LYS A 54 -2.15 7.32 -0.75
CA LYS A 54 -2.94 8.40 -1.35
C LYS A 54 -2.18 9.20 -2.42
N LYS A 55 -0.85 9.33 -2.32
CA LYS A 55 -0.04 10.04 -3.33
C LYS A 55 0.04 9.28 -4.65
N PHE A 56 -0.20 7.97 -4.63
CA PHE A 56 -0.18 7.08 -5.77
C PHE A 56 -1.57 6.65 -6.22
N SER A 57 -2.62 7.36 -5.78
CA SER A 57 -4.02 7.00 -6.07
C SER A 57 -4.38 5.55 -5.69
N GLY A 58 -3.68 5.00 -4.69
CA GLY A 58 -3.95 3.66 -4.20
C GLY A 58 -5.14 3.63 -3.25
N GLU A 59 -5.83 2.50 -3.25
CA GLU A 59 -6.99 2.26 -2.39
C GLU A 59 -6.69 1.08 -1.47
N ARG A 60 -6.89 1.27 -0.16
CA ARG A 60 -6.83 0.16 0.78
C ARG A 60 -8.08 -0.70 0.63
N MET A 61 -7.89 -1.99 0.46
CA MET A 61 -8.98 -2.96 0.47
C MET A 61 -9.29 -3.31 1.93
N ASP A 62 -10.45 -2.85 2.41
CA ASP A 62 -10.94 -3.22 3.74
C ASP A 62 -11.52 -4.63 3.68
N GLY A 63 -11.11 -5.49 4.62
CA GLY A 63 -11.44 -6.91 4.62
C GLY A 63 -12.90 -7.18 4.96
N ARG A 64 -13.76 -7.16 3.94
CA ARG A 64 -14.71 -8.25 3.71
C ARG A 64 -14.45 -8.80 2.32
N LEU A 65 -13.44 -9.67 2.23
CA LEU A 65 -13.38 -10.65 1.15
C LEU A 65 -14.54 -11.63 1.39
N GLU A 66 -15.73 -11.28 0.94
CA GLU A 66 -16.77 -12.27 0.64
C GLU A 66 -16.28 -13.02 -0.61
N LEU A 67 -15.55 -14.12 -0.38
CA LEU A 67 -15.36 -15.18 -1.36
C LEU A 67 -16.65 -15.99 -1.48
#